data_AF-A0A961GKS4-F1
#
_entry.id   AF-A0A961GKS4-F1
#
_cell.length_a   1.000
_cell.length_b   1.000
_cell.length_c   1.000
_cell.angle_alpha   90.00
_cell.angle_beta   90.00
_cell.angle_gamma   90.00
#
_symmetry.space_group_name_H-M   'P 1'
#
loop_
_entity.id
_entity.type
_entity.pdbx_description
1 polymer ?
#
loop_
_entity_poly.entity_id
_entity_poly.type
_entity_poly.pdbx_seq_one_letter_code
_entity_poly.pdbx_strand_id
1 'polypeptide(L)'
;MGIPDPVDPGTVHELQGIFAPVHDERDLDAAITISGRVPDDLHGAYLRNGPNPLFPPLGGYTFPFDGDAMIHGLWFDEGRVRYRNRFVWTDELCLERDAGRALFGGVLSGYVPDADAVPAAFAGSHKTTPFINVVQHAGRLFACAESQTWWEVDADLATTGPAHFDGSMARLTAHPKRDPITGELILFVYRHDAPYLMWGIVGPDGEATVPMQPLDVPDAPLMVHDFAITEHYLVFVLAPLLFDPTGQHDFGPIAWQPERGTTIAVVPRPGTPGSVRVFETEAFWMWHVANAYEDGERIVVDTHRMDDPFTASPGT
;
A
#
# COMPACT_ATOMS: atom_id res chain seq x y z
N MET A 1 -4.38 -28.01 -5.32
CA MET A 1 -2.96 -28.38 -5.04
C MET A 1 -2.86 -28.54 -3.53
N GLY A 2 -2.01 -29.42 -2.98
CA GLY A 2 -1.92 -29.54 -1.51
C GLY A 2 -1.52 -28.20 -0.86
N ILE A 3 -1.93 -27.96 0.39
CA ILE A 3 -1.48 -26.78 1.16
C ILE A 3 0.05 -26.84 1.26
N PRO A 4 0.80 -25.79 0.84
CA PRO A 4 2.25 -25.76 0.98
C PRO A 4 2.68 -25.88 2.44
N ASP A 5 3.87 -26.43 2.67
CA ASP A 5 4.43 -26.48 4.01
C ASP A 5 4.72 -25.07 4.55
N PRO A 6 4.50 -24.79 5.85
CA PRO A 6 4.91 -23.54 6.44
C PRO A 6 6.42 -23.37 6.40
N VAL A 7 6.87 -22.16 6.12
CA VAL A 7 8.28 -21.75 6.14
C VAL A 7 8.81 -21.85 7.58
N ASP A 8 10.00 -22.41 7.74
CA ASP A 8 10.74 -22.31 9.01
C ASP A 8 11.31 -20.89 9.15
N PRO A 9 10.84 -20.07 10.13
CA PRO A 9 11.35 -18.72 10.32
C PRO A 9 12.87 -18.67 10.56
N GLY A 10 13.45 -19.74 11.08
CA GLY A 10 14.91 -19.87 11.27
C GLY A 10 15.72 -19.97 9.97
N THR A 11 15.06 -20.18 8.83
CA THR A 11 15.72 -20.31 7.52
C THR A 11 15.54 -19.09 6.62
N VAL A 12 14.68 -18.14 6.98
CA VAL A 12 14.43 -16.89 6.22
C VAL A 12 14.98 -15.69 6.99
N HIS A 13 15.89 -14.94 6.38
CA HIS A 13 16.55 -13.78 7.01
C HIS A 13 15.53 -12.71 7.41
N GLU A 14 14.55 -12.49 6.55
CA GLU A 14 13.47 -11.51 6.68
C GLU A 14 12.40 -11.91 7.71
N LEU A 15 12.63 -13.00 8.46
CA LEU A 15 11.82 -13.40 9.63
C LEU A 15 12.66 -13.47 10.91
N GLN A 16 13.86 -12.89 10.91
CA GLN A 16 14.82 -12.97 12.00
C GLN A 16 15.35 -11.60 12.43
N GLY A 17 15.88 -11.55 13.66
CA GLY A 17 16.53 -10.34 14.20
C GLY A 17 15.58 -9.14 14.20
N ILE A 18 15.97 -8.08 13.48
CA ILE A 18 15.16 -6.85 13.36
C ILE A 18 13.88 -7.04 12.51
N PHE A 19 13.81 -8.12 11.74
CA PHE A 19 12.65 -8.50 10.94
C PHE A 19 11.82 -9.61 11.59
N ALA A 20 12.18 -10.02 12.81
CA ALA A 20 11.41 -11.04 13.52
C ALA A 20 9.96 -10.57 13.73
N PRO A 21 8.96 -11.42 13.47
CA PRO A 21 7.57 -11.05 13.67
C PRO A 21 7.26 -10.63 15.12
N VAL A 22 6.43 -9.61 15.25
CA VAL A 22 5.89 -9.13 16.53
C VAL A 22 4.53 -9.77 16.74
N HIS A 23 4.44 -10.72 17.68
CA HIS A 23 3.18 -11.41 17.95
C HIS A 23 2.29 -10.70 18.97
N ASP A 24 2.88 -9.90 19.87
CA ASP A 24 2.13 -9.28 20.96
C ASP A 24 1.56 -7.92 20.55
N GLU A 25 0.26 -7.74 20.74
CA GLU A 25 -0.39 -6.43 20.81
C GLU A 25 -0.19 -5.84 22.21
N ARG A 26 0.21 -4.58 22.29
CA ARG A 26 0.57 -3.91 23.55
C ARG A 26 -0.08 -2.55 23.68
N ASP A 27 -0.29 -2.15 24.94
CA ASP A 27 -0.73 -0.83 25.37
C ASP A 27 0.28 -0.33 26.41
N LEU A 28 1.03 0.72 26.07
CA LEU A 28 2.05 1.30 26.94
C LEU A 28 1.73 2.78 27.16
N ASP A 29 0.77 3.06 28.04
CA ASP A 29 0.30 4.42 28.32
C ASP A 29 1.22 5.22 29.27
N ALA A 30 2.04 4.54 30.07
CA ALA A 30 2.95 5.17 31.05
C ALA A 30 4.34 4.51 31.14
N ALA A 31 4.57 3.43 30.38
CA ALA A 31 5.76 2.59 30.50
C ALA A 31 6.83 2.87 29.42
N ILE A 32 6.88 4.11 28.89
CA ILE A 32 7.87 4.50 27.89
C ILE A 32 9.03 5.20 28.60
N THR A 33 10.23 4.63 28.46
CA THR A 33 11.46 5.29 28.92
C THR A 33 11.86 6.36 27.93
N ILE A 34 11.86 7.62 28.36
CA ILE A 34 12.26 8.77 27.55
C ILE A 34 13.68 9.17 27.93
N SER A 35 14.59 9.19 26.96
CA SER A 35 15.90 9.81 27.10
C SER A 35 15.85 11.22 26.50
N GLY A 36 16.12 12.24 27.31
CA GLY A 36 15.94 13.65 26.91
C GLY A 36 14.56 14.19 27.29
N ARG A 37 13.96 15.01 26.41
CA ARG A 37 12.65 15.64 26.63
C ARG A 37 11.86 15.62 25.32
N VAL A 38 10.58 15.24 25.42
CA VAL A 38 9.60 15.39 24.35
C VAL A 38 9.07 16.83 24.38
N PRO A 39 8.98 17.54 23.23
CA PRO A 39 8.44 18.90 23.20
C PRO A 39 6.99 18.95 23.70
N ASP A 40 6.68 19.94 24.55
CA ASP A 40 5.34 20.06 25.16
C ASP A 40 4.27 20.52 24.16
N ASP A 41 4.70 21.14 23.06
CA ASP A 41 3.88 21.62 21.95
C ASP A 41 3.66 20.59 20.84
N LEU A 42 4.26 19.40 20.95
CA LEU A 42 3.99 18.28 20.07
C LEU A 42 2.70 17.57 20.51
N HIS A 43 1.63 17.77 19.75
CA HIS A 43 0.33 17.14 19.98
C HIS A 43 -0.14 16.41 18.72
N GLY A 44 -0.34 15.09 18.80
CA GLY A 44 -0.79 14.28 17.67
C GLY A 44 -0.33 12.84 17.76
N ALA A 45 -0.33 12.15 16.62
CA ALA A 45 0.10 10.76 16.54
C ALA A 45 1.09 10.54 15.38
N TYR A 46 2.08 9.69 15.61
CA TYR A 46 2.90 9.08 14.57
C TYR A 46 2.49 7.63 14.43
N LEU A 47 2.00 7.27 13.25
CA LEU A 47 1.54 5.91 12.93
C LEU A 47 2.42 5.32 11.85
N ARG A 48 2.76 4.04 12.01
CA ARG A 48 3.51 3.26 11.03
C ARG A 48 2.83 1.92 10.85
N ASN A 49 2.54 1.57 9.60
CA ASN A 49 2.05 0.25 9.23
C ASN A 49 3.19 -0.55 8.59
N GLY A 50 3.08 -1.88 8.59
CA GLY A 50 4.06 -2.73 7.94
C GLY A 50 3.70 -4.21 7.97
N PRO A 51 4.35 -5.00 7.10
CA PRO A 51 4.13 -6.44 7.04
C PRO A 51 4.69 -7.13 8.29
N ASN A 52 3.88 -8.00 8.88
CA ASN A 52 4.21 -8.72 10.10
C ASN A 52 3.41 -10.03 10.15
N PRO A 53 3.93 -11.17 9.67
CA PRO A 53 3.16 -12.40 9.62
C PRO A 53 2.84 -12.92 11.03
N LEU A 54 1.54 -13.12 11.33
CA LEU A 54 1.11 -13.68 12.63
C LEU A 54 1.50 -15.16 12.76
N PHE A 55 1.38 -15.91 11.65
CA PHE A 55 1.73 -17.32 11.55
C PHE A 55 2.88 -17.54 10.56
N PRO A 56 3.64 -18.64 10.68
CA PRO A 56 4.63 -19.02 9.68
C PRO A 56 4.00 -19.06 8.26
N PRO A 57 4.50 -18.26 7.29
CA PRO A 57 3.95 -18.18 5.94
C PRO A 57 3.99 -19.52 5.20
N LEU A 58 3.06 -19.76 4.28
CA LEU A 58 3.02 -21.00 3.49
C LEU A 58 3.95 -20.91 2.27
N GLY A 59 4.84 -21.87 2.11
CA GLY A 59 5.73 -22.04 0.95
C GLY A 59 6.91 -21.07 0.90
N GLY A 60 6.67 -19.76 1.03
CA GLY A 60 7.69 -18.73 0.98
C GLY A 60 7.27 -17.43 1.69
N TYR A 61 8.24 -16.56 1.92
CA TYR A 61 8.02 -15.22 2.48
C TYR A 61 8.90 -14.20 1.75
N THR A 62 8.27 -13.18 1.19
CA THR A 62 8.95 -12.14 0.42
C THR A 62 8.75 -10.80 1.10
N PHE A 63 9.72 -10.34 1.87
CA PHE A 63 9.69 -8.98 2.40
C PHE A 63 10.03 -7.96 1.28
N PRO A 64 9.38 -6.80 1.22
CA PRO A 64 8.29 -6.31 2.08
C PRO A 64 6.88 -6.59 1.53
N PHE A 65 6.72 -7.57 0.64
CA PHE A 65 5.46 -7.83 -0.09
C PHE A 65 4.50 -8.80 0.59
N ASP A 66 4.96 -9.55 1.59
CA ASP A 66 4.19 -10.54 2.33
C ASP A 66 4.09 -10.18 3.81
N GLY A 67 2.95 -10.50 4.43
CA GLY A 67 2.72 -10.38 5.87
C GLY A 67 1.34 -9.86 6.23
N ASP A 68 0.96 -9.97 7.50
CA ASP A 68 -0.22 -9.29 8.02
C ASP A 68 0.08 -7.83 8.29
N ALA A 69 -0.94 -6.98 8.25
CA ALA A 69 -0.77 -5.59 8.62
C ALA A 69 -0.72 -5.45 10.14
N MET A 70 0.36 -4.85 10.66
CA MET A 70 0.42 -4.39 12.04
C MET A 70 0.73 -2.90 12.09
N ILE A 71 -0.19 -2.14 12.68
CA ILE A 71 -0.01 -0.71 12.91
C ILE A 71 0.63 -0.52 14.27
N HIS A 72 1.71 0.27 14.29
CA HIS A 72 2.33 0.82 15.49
C HIS A 72 2.01 2.30 15.57
N GLY A 73 1.63 2.78 16.76
CA GLY A 73 1.32 4.17 17.01
C GLY A 73 2.05 4.72 18.23
N LEU A 74 2.49 5.98 18.12
CA LEU A 74 2.94 6.82 19.21
C LEU A 74 2.04 8.05 19.26
N TRP A 75 1.44 8.36 20.41
CA TRP A 75 0.68 9.60 20.60
C TRP A 75 1.41 10.51 21.57
N PHE A 76 1.43 11.78 21.23
CA PHE A 76 2.12 12.84 21.94
C PHE A 76 1.09 13.83 22.48
N ASP A 77 1.21 14.16 23.76
CA ASP A 77 0.35 15.14 24.43
C ASP A 77 1.08 15.72 25.66
N GLU A 78 1.34 17.02 25.67
CA GLU A 78 1.99 17.74 26.77
C GLU A 78 3.28 17.04 27.29
N GLY A 79 4.16 16.64 26.37
CA GLY A 79 5.42 15.96 26.69
C GLY A 79 5.28 14.49 27.12
N ARG A 80 4.04 13.95 27.17
CA ARG A 80 3.76 12.53 27.40
C ARG A 80 3.74 11.77 26.08
N VAL A 81 4.11 10.50 26.14
CA VAL A 81 4.06 9.58 25.01
C VAL A 81 3.34 8.32 25.45
N ARG A 82 2.38 7.86 24.64
CA ARG A 82 1.79 6.52 24.74
C ARG A 82 2.08 5.72 23.48
N TYR A 83 2.21 4.41 23.62
CA TYR A 83 2.44 3.50 22.50
C TYR A 83 1.35 2.43 22.44
N ARG A 84 0.95 2.07 21.21
CA ARG A 84 0.09 0.93 20.95
C ARG A 84 0.47 0.26 19.64
N ASN A 85 0.29 -1.05 19.57
CA ASN A 85 0.25 -1.77 18.31
C ASN A 85 -0.96 -2.70 18.22
N ARG A 86 -1.51 -2.82 17.01
CA ARG A 86 -2.62 -3.71 16.67
C ARG A 86 -2.41 -4.34 15.31
N PHE A 87 -2.78 -5.60 15.18
CA PHE A 87 -3.03 -6.19 13.87
C PHE A 87 -4.27 -5.54 13.25
N VAL A 88 -4.27 -5.40 11.93
CA VAL A 88 -5.49 -5.12 11.18
C VAL A 88 -6.19 -6.45 10.95
N TRP A 89 -7.23 -6.70 11.73
CA TRP A 89 -7.97 -7.97 11.75
C TRP A 89 -8.87 -8.08 10.52
N THR A 90 -8.26 -8.37 9.38
CA THR A 90 -8.99 -8.69 8.15
C THR A 90 -9.78 -9.99 8.31
N ASP A 91 -10.77 -10.21 7.44
CA ASP A 91 -11.56 -11.44 7.46
C ASP A 91 -10.65 -12.68 7.31
N GLU A 92 -9.67 -12.61 6.40
CA GLU A 92 -8.73 -13.71 6.18
C GLU A 92 -7.81 -13.96 7.38
N LEU A 93 -7.30 -12.90 8.04
CA LEU A 93 -6.49 -13.05 9.25
C LEU A 93 -7.30 -13.63 10.42
N CYS A 94 -8.59 -13.27 10.53
CA CYS A 94 -9.48 -13.89 11.51
C CYS A 94 -9.64 -15.40 11.26
N LEU A 95 -9.76 -15.82 10.00
CA LEU A 95 -9.83 -17.26 9.66
C LEU A 95 -8.54 -17.99 10.05
N GLU A 96 -7.37 -17.41 9.79
CA GLU A 96 -6.09 -18.00 10.19
C GLU A 96 -5.92 -18.07 11.70
N ARG A 97 -6.35 -17.02 12.42
CA ARG A 97 -6.37 -17.01 13.89
C ARG A 97 -7.22 -18.15 14.44
N ASP A 98 -8.43 -18.31 13.92
CA ASP A 98 -9.35 -19.35 14.38
C ASP A 98 -8.84 -20.77 14.04
N ALA A 99 -8.09 -20.92 12.94
CA ALA A 99 -7.41 -22.15 12.57
C ALA A 99 -6.08 -22.39 13.32
N GLY A 100 -5.52 -21.37 13.96
CA GLY A 100 -4.21 -21.40 14.63
C GLY A 100 -3.02 -21.58 13.69
N ARG A 101 -3.17 -21.27 12.38
CA ARG A 101 -2.13 -21.42 11.36
C ARG A 101 -2.45 -20.58 10.12
N ALA A 102 -1.44 -20.34 9.29
CA ALA A 102 -1.64 -19.76 7.95
C ALA A 102 -2.52 -20.67 7.08
N LEU A 103 -3.41 -20.02 6.31
CA LEU A 103 -4.36 -20.64 5.37
C LEU A 103 -4.17 -20.09 3.95
N PHE A 104 -3.64 -18.87 3.82
CA PHE A 104 -3.42 -18.21 2.54
C PHE A 104 -1.93 -18.13 2.22
N GLY A 105 -1.60 -18.13 0.92
CA GLY A 105 -0.22 -17.98 0.46
C GLY A 105 0.20 -16.50 0.35
N GLY A 106 1.51 -16.27 0.35
CA GLY A 106 2.08 -14.97 0.00
C GLY A 106 1.91 -14.64 -1.49
N VAL A 107 2.11 -13.38 -1.86
CA VAL A 107 1.88 -12.86 -3.22
C VAL A 107 2.69 -13.59 -4.28
N LEU A 108 3.93 -13.99 -3.97
CA LEU A 108 4.82 -14.70 -4.90
C LEU A 108 4.61 -16.22 -4.90
N SER A 109 3.90 -16.76 -3.91
CA SER A 109 3.67 -18.20 -3.82
C SER A 109 2.67 -18.71 -4.85
N GLY A 110 1.78 -17.84 -5.33
CA GLY A 110 0.65 -18.19 -6.20
C GLY A 110 -0.38 -19.12 -5.55
N TYR A 111 -0.21 -19.48 -4.27
CA TYR A 111 -1.11 -20.39 -3.57
C TYR A 111 -2.35 -19.66 -3.08
N VAL A 112 -3.52 -20.24 -3.37
CA VAL A 112 -4.82 -19.86 -2.83
C VAL A 112 -5.49 -21.10 -2.23
N PRO A 113 -6.21 -20.98 -1.11
CA PRO A 113 -6.84 -22.11 -0.46
C PRO A 113 -8.06 -22.62 -1.23
N ASP A 114 -8.30 -23.93 -1.16
CA ASP A 114 -9.52 -24.57 -1.69
C ASP A 114 -10.67 -24.47 -0.66
N ALA A 115 -11.91 -24.74 -1.11
CA ALA A 115 -13.12 -24.64 -0.27
C ALA A 115 -13.19 -25.65 0.90
N ASP A 116 -12.29 -26.63 0.93
CA ASP A 116 -12.14 -27.57 2.06
C ASP A 116 -11.31 -26.96 3.21
N ALA A 117 -10.50 -25.94 2.92
CA ALA A 117 -9.61 -25.29 3.90
C ALA A 117 -10.18 -23.99 4.47
N VAL A 118 -11.00 -23.27 3.69
CA VAL A 118 -11.62 -21.99 4.05
C VAL A 118 -13.09 -21.96 3.63
N PRO A 119 -13.94 -21.08 4.21
CA PRO A 119 -15.30 -20.90 3.72
C PRO A 119 -15.33 -20.57 2.22
N ALA A 120 -16.36 -21.04 1.51
CA ALA A 120 -16.45 -20.94 0.05
C ALA A 120 -16.28 -19.52 -0.53
N ALA A 121 -16.61 -18.48 0.26
CA ALA A 121 -16.42 -17.08 -0.15
C ALA A 121 -14.95 -16.66 -0.30
N PHE A 122 -14.02 -17.38 0.35
CA PHE A 122 -12.58 -17.13 0.32
C PHE A 122 -11.80 -18.20 -0.48
N ALA A 123 -12.50 -19.23 -0.97
CA ALA A 123 -11.87 -20.28 -1.75
C ALA A 123 -11.40 -19.71 -3.09
N GLY A 124 -10.13 -19.94 -3.43
CA GLY A 124 -9.53 -19.41 -4.65
C GLY A 124 -9.20 -17.92 -4.61
N SER A 125 -9.30 -17.25 -3.45
CA SER A 125 -8.91 -15.84 -3.29
C SER A 125 -7.56 -15.68 -2.59
N HIS A 126 -6.88 -14.58 -2.92
CA HIS A 126 -5.70 -14.15 -2.18
C HIS A 126 -6.09 -13.44 -0.88
N LYS A 127 -5.17 -13.43 0.08
CA LYS A 127 -5.32 -12.71 1.34
C LYS A 127 -5.31 -11.20 1.10
N THR A 128 -6.17 -10.46 1.80
CA THR A 128 -6.04 -9.00 1.89
C THR A 128 -4.97 -8.62 2.92
N THR A 129 -4.05 -7.75 2.54
CA THR A 129 -2.86 -7.42 3.34
C THR A 129 -2.64 -5.90 3.38
N PRO A 130 -3.48 -5.14 4.11
CA PRO A 130 -3.46 -3.67 4.16
C PRO A 130 -2.29 -3.13 4.99
N PHE A 131 -1.04 -3.53 4.68
CA PHE A 131 0.14 -3.24 5.48
C PHE A 131 0.98 -2.06 4.98
N ILE A 132 0.74 -1.58 3.76
CA ILE A 132 1.69 -0.72 3.03
C ILE A 132 1.72 0.68 3.64
N ASN A 133 0.56 1.23 3.97
CA ASN A 133 0.46 2.57 4.53
C ASN A 133 -0.66 2.67 5.57
N VAL A 134 -0.65 3.76 6.34
CA VAL A 134 -1.75 4.17 7.22
C VAL A 134 -2.04 5.64 6.98
N VAL A 135 -3.26 5.97 6.58
CA VAL A 135 -3.65 7.33 6.17
C VAL A 135 -4.88 7.80 6.92
N GLN A 136 -4.89 9.09 7.26
CA GLN A 136 -6.06 9.73 7.86
C GLN A 136 -6.74 10.65 6.84
N HIS A 137 -8.06 10.51 6.70
CA HIS A 137 -8.87 11.39 5.87
C HIS A 137 -10.31 11.48 6.39
N ALA A 138 -10.93 12.66 6.32
CA ALA A 138 -12.30 12.89 6.79
C ALA A 138 -12.57 12.37 8.22
N GLY A 139 -11.58 12.51 9.13
CA GLY A 139 -11.67 12.05 10.52
C GLY A 139 -11.58 10.53 10.73
N ARG A 140 -11.38 9.75 9.65
CA ARG A 140 -11.23 8.29 9.65
C ARG A 140 -9.77 7.90 9.42
N LEU A 141 -9.38 6.73 9.91
CA LEU A 141 -8.04 6.18 9.78
C LEU A 141 -8.09 4.86 9.02
N PHE A 142 -7.24 4.73 8.00
CA PHE A 142 -7.26 3.61 7.07
C PHE A 142 -5.90 2.93 7.01
N ALA A 143 -5.89 1.61 7.13
CA ALA A 143 -4.79 0.75 6.73
C ALA A 143 -4.91 0.46 5.22
N CYS A 144 -3.85 0.72 4.47
CA CYS A 144 -3.90 0.70 3.01
C CYS A 144 -3.10 -0.46 2.42
N ALA A 145 -3.63 -1.00 1.34
CA ALA A 145 -2.93 -1.88 0.40
C ALA A 145 -3.07 -1.32 -1.02
N GLU A 146 -2.23 -1.81 -1.93
CA GLU A 146 -2.33 -1.48 -3.36
C GLU A 146 -3.34 -2.39 -4.03
N SER A 147 -4.33 -1.79 -4.70
CA SER A 147 -5.34 -2.47 -5.51
C SER A 147 -6.18 -3.52 -4.76
N GLN A 148 -6.13 -3.50 -3.43
CA GLN A 148 -6.95 -4.26 -2.50
C GLN A 148 -7.78 -3.30 -1.63
N THR A 149 -8.77 -3.85 -0.94
CA THR A 149 -9.62 -3.11 -0.02
C THR A 149 -8.79 -2.52 1.11
N TRP A 150 -8.90 -1.21 1.32
CA TRP A 150 -8.44 -0.60 2.57
C TRP A 150 -9.27 -1.07 3.76
N TRP A 151 -8.72 -0.98 4.96
CA TRP A 151 -9.41 -1.33 6.20
C TRP A 151 -9.41 -0.16 7.15
N GLU A 152 -10.56 0.12 7.77
CA GLU A 152 -10.68 1.17 8.77
C GLU A 152 -10.25 0.66 10.15
N VAL A 153 -9.58 1.55 10.88
CA VAL A 153 -9.25 1.38 12.29
C VAL A 153 -9.71 2.61 13.06
N ASP A 154 -10.07 2.43 14.32
CA ASP A 154 -10.42 3.55 15.19
C ASP A 154 -9.18 4.27 15.76
N ALA A 155 -9.40 5.28 16.60
CA ALA A 155 -8.33 6.04 17.26
C ALA A 155 -7.46 5.19 18.21
N ASP A 156 -7.96 4.02 18.61
CA ASP A 156 -7.27 3.05 19.42
C ASP A 156 -6.66 1.90 18.58
N LEU A 157 -6.67 2.04 17.24
CA LEU A 157 -6.20 1.08 16.25
C LEU A 157 -7.01 -0.22 16.17
N ALA A 158 -8.20 -0.28 16.79
CA ALA A 158 -9.07 -1.44 16.63
C ALA A 158 -9.67 -1.44 15.22
N THR A 159 -9.62 -2.58 14.54
CA THR A 159 -10.19 -2.74 13.19
C THR A 159 -11.71 -2.62 13.23
N THR A 160 -12.28 -1.68 12.47
CA THR A 160 -13.72 -1.45 12.41
C THR A 160 -14.38 -2.08 11.19
N GLY A 161 -13.60 -2.47 10.18
CA GLY A 161 -14.07 -3.20 9.00
C GLY A 161 -13.42 -2.72 7.70
N PRO A 162 -13.84 -3.27 6.55
CA PRO A 162 -13.39 -2.80 5.25
C PRO A 162 -13.85 -1.36 5.00
N ALA A 163 -13.00 -0.57 4.35
CA ALA A 163 -13.30 0.80 4.01
C ALA A 163 -14.28 0.89 2.82
N HIS A 164 -15.23 1.80 2.95
CA HIS A 164 -16.19 2.14 1.90
C HIS A 164 -16.06 3.62 1.52
N PHE A 165 -15.99 3.89 0.22
CA PHE A 165 -16.13 5.23 -0.38
C PHE A 165 -17.30 5.20 -1.37
N ASP A 166 -18.30 6.04 -1.14
CA ASP A 166 -19.51 6.16 -1.98
C ASP A 166 -20.17 4.80 -2.31
N GLY A 167 -20.32 3.93 -1.30
CA GLY A 167 -20.91 2.59 -1.44
C GLY A 167 -20.08 1.56 -2.20
N SER A 168 -18.92 1.94 -2.76
CA SER A 168 -17.98 1.04 -3.42
C SER A 168 -16.85 0.61 -2.48
N MET A 169 -16.39 -0.64 -2.62
CA MET A 169 -15.22 -1.13 -1.89
C MET A 169 -13.97 -0.39 -2.37
N ALA A 170 -13.23 0.16 -1.42
CA ALA A 170 -12.04 0.97 -1.63
C ALA A 170 -10.84 0.14 -2.12
N ARG A 171 -10.87 -0.39 -3.35
CA ARG A 171 -9.66 -0.89 -4.01
C ARG A 171 -8.91 0.30 -4.57
N LEU A 172 -7.90 0.75 -3.84
CA LEU A 172 -7.21 2.02 -4.09
C LEU A 172 -5.69 1.82 -3.98
N THR A 173 -4.94 2.85 -4.34
CA THR A 173 -3.50 2.98 -4.08
C THR A 173 -3.20 2.91 -2.59
N ALA A 174 -2.00 2.50 -2.19
CA ALA A 174 -1.53 2.72 -0.84
C ALA A 174 -0.90 4.11 -0.62
N HIS A 175 -0.70 4.89 -1.68
CA HIS A 175 -0.02 6.18 -1.66
C HIS A 175 -0.94 7.33 -2.09
N PRO A 176 -2.10 7.53 -1.44
CA PRO A 176 -2.95 8.65 -1.76
C PRO A 176 -2.22 9.97 -1.42
N LYS A 177 -2.54 11.05 -2.13
CA LYS A 177 -1.94 12.37 -1.86
C LYS A 177 -3.01 13.30 -1.34
N ARG A 178 -2.75 13.95 -0.21
CA ARG A 178 -3.64 14.97 0.36
C ARG A 178 -3.17 16.34 -0.10
N ASP A 179 -4.06 17.10 -0.71
CA ASP A 179 -3.81 18.50 -1.01
C ASP A 179 -3.76 19.31 0.31
N PRO A 180 -2.66 20.01 0.62
CA PRO A 180 -2.53 20.74 1.87
C PRO A 180 -3.40 22.01 1.94
N ILE A 181 -3.87 22.52 0.80
CA ILE A 181 -4.69 23.74 0.69
C ILE A 181 -6.18 23.39 0.74
N THR A 182 -6.63 22.46 -0.11
CA THR A 182 -8.06 22.10 -0.21
C THR A 182 -8.46 21.03 0.80
N GLY A 183 -7.50 20.22 1.26
CA GLY A 183 -7.76 19.06 2.11
C GLY A 183 -8.35 17.87 1.37
N GLU A 184 -8.45 17.93 0.04
CA GLU A 184 -8.87 16.82 -0.82
C GLU A 184 -7.84 15.68 -0.78
N LEU A 185 -8.32 14.44 -0.92
CA LEU A 185 -7.51 13.24 -1.06
C LEU A 185 -7.61 12.73 -2.49
N ILE A 186 -6.49 12.71 -3.19
CA ILE A 186 -6.39 12.20 -4.55
C ILE A 186 -5.99 10.73 -4.50
N LEU A 187 -6.71 9.93 -5.29
CA LEU A 187 -6.65 8.47 -5.30
C LEU A 187 -6.44 7.95 -6.72
N PHE A 188 -5.89 6.75 -6.82
CA PHE A 188 -5.92 5.95 -8.04
C PHE A 188 -6.03 4.46 -7.73
N VAL A 189 -6.28 3.63 -8.75
CA VAL A 189 -6.15 2.18 -8.69
C VAL A 189 -5.70 1.65 -10.05
N TYR A 190 -4.67 0.81 -10.07
CA TYR A 190 -4.30 0.05 -11.26
C TYR A 190 -5.04 -1.30 -11.28
N ARG A 191 -5.27 -1.86 -12.47
CA ARG A 191 -6.09 -3.06 -12.66
C ARG A 191 -5.42 -4.05 -13.61
N HIS A 192 -5.83 -5.32 -13.52
CA HIS A 192 -5.38 -6.37 -14.42
C HIS A 192 -6.16 -6.40 -15.74
N ASP A 193 -7.30 -5.72 -15.80
CA ASP A 193 -8.19 -5.62 -16.95
C ASP A 193 -8.53 -4.15 -17.25
N ALA A 194 -8.80 -3.85 -18.52
CA ALA A 194 -9.12 -2.50 -18.94
C ALA A 194 -10.44 -1.98 -18.31
N PRO A 195 -10.54 -0.69 -17.97
CA PRO A 195 -9.45 0.31 -17.95
C PRO A 195 -8.39 0.01 -16.89
N TYR A 196 -7.12 0.04 -17.31
CA TYR A 196 -5.97 -0.41 -16.50
C TYR A 196 -5.56 0.54 -15.38
N LEU A 197 -5.96 1.81 -15.45
CA LEU A 197 -5.72 2.79 -14.41
C LEU A 197 -6.94 3.69 -14.28
N MET A 198 -7.41 3.83 -13.05
CA MET A 198 -8.50 4.72 -12.68
C MET A 198 -8.01 5.72 -11.65
N TRP A 199 -8.54 6.93 -11.63
CA TRP A 199 -8.21 7.95 -10.62
C TRP A 199 -9.45 8.71 -10.18
N GLY A 200 -9.40 9.32 -9.00
CA GLY A 200 -10.51 10.07 -8.41
C GLY A 200 -10.06 11.00 -7.29
N ILE A 201 -10.98 11.81 -6.79
CA ILE A 201 -10.74 12.78 -5.72
C ILE A 201 -11.88 12.69 -4.71
N VAL A 202 -11.51 12.63 -3.43
CA VAL A 202 -12.43 12.67 -2.29
C VAL A 202 -12.22 13.98 -1.54
N GLY A 203 -13.30 14.71 -1.29
CA GLY A 203 -13.31 15.96 -0.53
C GLY A 203 -12.92 15.76 0.94
N PRO A 204 -12.63 16.84 1.67
CA PRO A 204 -12.27 16.78 3.09
C PRO A 204 -13.40 16.22 3.99
N ASP A 205 -14.63 16.18 3.49
CA ASP A 205 -15.81 15.57 4.11
C ASP A 205 -15.92 14.06 3.88
N GLY A 206 -15.09 13.49 3.01
CA GLY A 206 -15.10 12.07 2.68
C GLY A 206 -15.98 11.72 1.48
N GLU A 207 -16.60 12.70 0.82
CA GLU A 207 -17.44 12.50 -0.36
C GLU A 207 -16.64 12.64 -1.66
N ALA A 208 -17.00 11.88 -2.69
CA ALA A 208 -16.30 11.95 -3.97
C ALA A 208 -16.59 13.29 -4.67
N THR A 209 -15.56 14.13 -4.85
CA THR A 209 -15.66 15.35 -5.68
C THR A 209 -15.38 15.02 -7.14
N VAL A 210 -14.55 14.01 -7.38
CA VAL A 210 -14.34 13.38 -8.69
C VAL A 210 -14.50 11.88 -8.52
N PRO A 211 -15.58 11.27 -9.06
CA PRO A 211 -15.72 9.82 -9.07
C PRO A 211 -14.54 9.13 -9.75
N MET A 212 -14.26 7.89 -9.36
CA MET A 212 -13.23 7.09 -10.02
C MET A 212 -13.51 6.99 -11.52
N GLN A 213 -12.57 7.47 -12.33
CA GLN A 213 -12.69 7.54 -13.79
C GLN A 213 -11.41 7.05 -14.47
N PRO A 214 -11.50 6.51 -15.70
CA PRO A 214 -10.34 5.96 -16.38
C PRO A 214 -9.32 7.04 -16.75
N LEU A 215 -8.05 6.68 -16.65
CA LEU A 215 -6.97 7.33 -17.38
C LEU A 215 -6.66 6.47 -18.61
N ASP A 216 -7.10 6.90 -19.79
CA ASP A 216 -6.90 6.19 -21.06
C ASP A 216 -5.49 6.43 -21.62
N VAL A 217 -4.47 6.06 -20.85
CA VAL A 217 -3.04 6.15 -21.22
C VAL A 217 -2.35 4.78 -21.18
N PRO A 218 -2.36 4.04 -20.05
CA PRO A 218 -1.81 2.69 -20.03
C PRO A 218 -2.58 1.77 -20.99
N ASP A 219 -1.82 1.02 -21.77
CA ASP A 219 -2.26 0.03 -22.77
C ASP A 219 -2.12 -1.42 -22.27
N ALA A 220 -1.60 -1.60 -21.06
CA ALA A 220 -1.32 -2.88 -20.41
C ALA A 220 -1.55 -2.79 -18.89
N PRO A 221 -1.70 -3.93 -18.19
CA PRO A 221 -1.83 -3.96 -16.74
C PRO A 221 -0.47 -3.71 -16.08
N LEU A 222 -0.16 -2.44 -15.82
CA LEU A 222 1.08 -2.01 -15.18
C LEU A 222 0.90 -1.92 -13.66
N MET A 223 1.94 -2.30 -12.92
CA MET A 223 2.07 -1.89 -11.52
C MET A 223 2.38 -0.40 -11.47
N VAL A 224 1.54 0.34 -10.76
CA VAL A 224 1.74 1.77 -10.48
C VAL A 224 1.78 1.92 -8.97
N HIS A 225 2.98 2.02 -8.39
CA HIS A 225 3.14 2.06 -6.94
C HIS A 225 2.75 3.41 -6.36
N ASP A 226 3.31 4.48 -6.93
CA ASP A 226 3.09 5.85 -6.47
C ASP A 226 2.85 6.81 -7.65
N PHE A 227 2.40 8.02 -7.32
CA PHE A 227 2.15 9.12 -8.25
C PHE A 227 2.48 10.45 -7.57
N ALA A 228 2.44 11.55 -8.31
CA ALA A 228 2.63 12.87 -7.75
C ALA A 228 1.42 13.78 -8.00
N ILE A 229 1.27 14.78 -7.15
CA ILE A 229 0.34 15.90 -7.38
C ILE A 229 1.10 17.22 -7.33
N THR A 230 0.66 18.17 -8.13
CA THR A 230 1.03 19.58 -8.05
C THR A 230 -0.23 20.42 -7.81
N GLU A 231 -0.09 21.74 -7.81
CA GLU A 231 -1.24 22.65 -7.73
C GLU A 231 -2.27 22.35 -8.80
N HIS A 232 -1.84 22.11 -10.05
CA HIS A 232 -2.73 21.99 -11.20
C HIS A 232 -2.76 20.61 -11.86
N TYR A 233 -1.84 19.69 -11.53
CA TYR A 233 -1.68 18.43 -12.25
C TYR A 233 -1.53 17.21 -11.34
N LEU A 234 -1.96 16.05 -11.84
CA LEU A 234 -1.53 14.74 -11.36
C LEU A 234 -0.44 14.23 -12.31
N VAL A 235 0.57 13.54 -11.78
CA VAL A 235 1.66 12.96 -12.59
C VAL A 235 1.77 11.47 -12.27
N PHE A 236 1.46 10.64 -13.27
CA PHE A 236 1.64 9.19 -13.19
C PHE A 236 2.89 8.78 -13.95
N VAL A 237 3.77 8.02 -13.29
CA VAL A 237 4.94 7.39 -13.92
C VAL A 237 4.58 5.93 -14.19
N LEU A 238 4.29 5.63 -15.44
CA LEU A 238 3.87 4.33 -15.93
C LEU A 238 5.11 3.58 -16.43
N ALA A 239 5.84 3.01 -15.47
CA ALA A 239 7.02 2.21 -15.73
C ALA A 239 6.61 0.82 -16.27
N PRO A 240 7.48 0.14 -17.06
CA PRO A 240 7.12 -1.09 -17.75
C PRO A 240 7.26 -2.34 -16.86
N LEU A 241 6.68 -2.27 -15.66
CA LEU A 241 6.51 -3.41 -14.76
C LEU A 241 5.07 -3.93 -14.90
N LEU A 242 4.91 -5.04 -15.62
CA LEU A 242 3.60 -5.58 -16.01
C LEU A 242 3.16 -6.71 -15.08
N PHE A 243 1.84 -6.84 -14.90
CA PHE A 243 1.24 -8.10 -14.44
C PHE A 243 1.06 -9.05 -15.63
N ASP A 244 1.89 -10.07 -15.69
CA ASP A 244 1.82 -11.19 -16.62
C ASP A 244 1.51 -12.50 -15.87
N PRO A 245 0.22 -12.82 -15.67
CA PRO A 245 -0.18 -14.02 -14.94
C PRO A 245 0.14 -15.33 -15.70
N THR A 246 0.55 -15.24 -16.96
CA THR A 246 0.89 -16.41 -17.80
C THR A 246 2.39 -16.69 -17.81
N GLY A 247 3.20 -15.73 -17.41
CA GLY A 247 4.65 -15.85 -17.35
C GLY A 247 5.13 -16.49 -16.06
N GLN A 248 6.28 -17.17 -16.15
CA GLN A 248 7.07 -17.57 -14.99
C GLN A 248 8.24 -16.61 -14.88
N HIS A 249 8.10 -15.59 -14.04
CA HIS A 249 9.14 -14.58 -13.79
C HIS A 249 9.74 -14.77 -12.40
N ASP A 250 10.93 -14.21 -12.17
CA ASP A 250 11.65 -14.33 -10.90
C ASP A 250 10.85 -13.76 -9.70
N PHE A 251 9.90 -12.85 -9.97
CA PHE A 251 8.99 -12.26 -8.99
C PHE A 251 7.53 -12.64 -9.27
N GLY A 252 7.28 -13.91 -9.62
CA GLY A 252 5.94 -14.45 -9.80
C GLY A 252 5.25 -13.90 -11.06
N PRO A 253 4.03 -13.32 -10.97
CA PRO A 253 3.30 -12.81 -12.13
C PRO A 253 3.74 -11.40 -12.56
N ILE A 254 4.90 -10.92 -12.10
CA ILE A 254 5.38 -9.56 -12.39
C ILE A 254 6.57 -9.61 -13.36
N ALA A 255 6.46 -8.86 -14.46
CA ALA A 255 7.43 -8.86 -15.55
C ALA A 255 7.99 -7.45 -15.82
N TRP A 256 9.31 -7.29 -15.74
CA TRP A 256 9.98 -6.06 -16.16
C TRP A 256 10.29 -6.11 -17.67
N GLN A 257 9.77 -5.15 -18.44
CA GLN A 257 9.91 -5.08 -19.91
C GLN A 257 10.53 -3.73 -20.35
N PRO A 258 11.83 -3.51 -20.07
CA PRO A 258 12.48 -2.20 -20.25
C PRO A 258 12.47 -1.70 -21.70
N GLU A 259 12.33 -2.57 -22.69
CA GLU A 259 12.19 -2.20 -24.11
C GLU A 259 10.97 -1.33 -24.41
N ARG A 260 9.97 -1.29 -23.51
CA ARG A 260 8.77 -0.44 -23.65
C ARG A 260 9.01 1.01 -23.24
N GLY A 261 10.14 1.31 -22.58
CA GLY A 261 10.38 2.64 -22.00
C GLY A 261 9.45 2.96 -20.83
N THR A 262 9.55 4.17 -20.29
CA THR A 262 8.65 4.68 -19.25
C THR A 262 7.82 5.83 -19.77
N THR A 263 6.51 5.75 -19.50
CA THR A 263 5.54 6.76 -19.92
C THR A 263 5.15 7.63 -18.73
N ILE A 264 5.29 8.95 -18.87
CA ILE A 264 4.87 9.92 -17.85
C ILE A 264 3.60 10.61 -18.33
N ALA A 265 2.50 10.39 -17.63
CA ALA A 265 1.20 11.00 -17.91
C ALA A 265 0.95 12.19 -16.96
N VAL A 266 0.78 13.37 -17.53
CA VAL A 266 0.42 14.61 -16.81
C VAL A 266 -1.05 14.89 -17.04
N VAL A 267 -1.84 14.75 -15.99
CA VAL A 267 -3.32 14.87 -16.02
C VAL A 267 -3.72 16.19 -15.38
N PRO A 268 -4.42 17.10 -16.09
CA PRO A 268 -4.95 18.31 -15.48
C PRO A 268 -5.95 17.98 -14.36
N ARG A 269 -5.81 18.61 -13.20
CA ARG A 269 -6.81 18.58 -12.13
C ARG A 269 -8.10 19.28 -12.57
N PRO A 270 -9.25 19.00 -11.93
CA PRO A 270 -10.48 19.73 -12.20
C PRO A 270 -10.28 21.24 -12.10
N GLY A 271 -10.74 21.99 -13.10
CA GLY A 271 -10.54 23.44 -13.19
C GLY A 271 -9.27 23.89 -13.89
N THR A 272 -8.28 23.00 -14.10
CA THR A 272 -7.09 23.28 -14.89
C THR A 272 -7.39 23.13 -16.39
N PRO A 273 -7.17 24.16 -17.23
CA PRO A 273 -7.34 24.02 -18.67
C PRO A 273 -6.32 23.07 -19.30
N GLY A 274 -6.76 22.32 -20.32
CA GLY A 274 -5.89 21.45 -21.12
C GLY A 274 -6.36 20.02 -21.18
N SER A 275 -5.57 19.18 -21.85
CA SER A 275 -5.77 17.73 -21.93
C SER A 275 -4.62 16.99 -21.25
N VAL A 276 -4.79 15.69 -21.05
CA VAL A 276 -3.69 14.81 -20.65
C VAL A 276 -2.52 14.98 -21.63
N ARG A 277 -1.31 15.12 -21.08
CA ARG A 277 -0.05 15.16 -21.84
C ARG A 277 0.77 13.93 -21.50
N VAL A 278 1.40 13.34 -22.50
CA VAL A 278 2.19 12.12 -22.35
C VAL A 278 3.61 12.40 -22.78
N PHE A 279 4.57 11.96 -21.97
CA PHE A 279 6.00 12.01 -22.26
C PHE A 279 6.57 10.60 -22.20
N GLU A 280 7.53 10.31 -23.05
CA GLU A 280 8.19 9.01 -23.13
C GLU A 280 9.68 9.18 -22.84
N THR A 281 10.27 8.20 -22.18
CA THR A 281 11.70 8.17 -21.87
C THR A 281 12.22 6.73 -21.81
N GLU A 282 13.54 6.57 -21.72
CA GLU A 282 14.17 5.27 -21.45
C GLU A 282 13.59 4.67 -20.18
N ALA A 283 13.48 3.34 -20.12
CA ALA A 283 12.86 2.67 -19.00
C ALA A 283 13.58 2.99 -17.68
N PHE A 284 12.78 3.30 -16.67
CA PHE A 284 13.22 3.36 -15.29
C PHE A 284 12.07 2.99 -14.37
N TRP A 285 12.40 2.54 -13.16
CA TRP A 285 11.45 2.31 -12.09
C TRP A 285 11.61 3.37 -10.99
N MET A 286 10.51 3.67 -10.33
CA MET A 286 10.49 4.40 -9.07
C MET A 286 9.53 3.69 -8.12
N TRP A 287 9.89 3.58 -6.85
CA TRP A 287 8.91 3.25 -5.82
C TRP A 287 8.15 4.52 -5.41
N HIS A 288 8.82 5.47 -4.79
CA HIS A 288 8.19 6.55 -4.03
C HIS A 288 8.55 7.92 -4.58
N VAL A 289 7.56 8.79 -4.65
CA VAL A 289 7.74 10.22 -4.92
C VAL A 289 8.01 10.95 -3.60
N ALA A 290 9.09 11.72 -3.55
CA ALA A 290 9.38 12.61 -2.43
C ALA A 290 8.44 13.83 -2.44
N ASN A 291 8.37 14.55 -3.57
CA ASN A 291 7.43 15.64 -3.80
C ASN A 291 7.31 16.00 -5.30
N ALA A 292 6.33 16.82 -5.65
CA ALA A 292 6.28 17.49 -6.96
C ALA A 292 5.74 18.92 -6.86
N TYR A 293 6.15 19.78 -7.79
CA TYR A 293 5.71 21.17 -7.87
C TYR A 293 5.83 21.73 -9.29
N GLU A 294 5.24 22.90 -9.51
CA GLU A 294 5.31 23.64 -10.78
C GLU A 294 6.32 24.80 -10.68
N ASP A 295 7.19 24.92 -11.68
CA ASP A 295 8.18 26.00 -11.84
C ASP A 295 8.04 26.61 -13.25
N GLY A 296 7.18 27.63 -13.35
CA GLY A 296 6.80 28.23 -14.63
C GLY A 296 6.11 27.21 -15.54
N GLU A 297 6.72 26.90 -16.68
CA GLU A 297 6.20 25.91 -17.64
C GLU A 297 6.64 24.46 -17.33
N ARG A 298 7.42 24.26 -16.25
CA ARG A 298 7.97 22.96 -15.87
C ARG A 298 7.18 22.36 -14.72
N ILE A 299 7.04 21.04 -14.75
CA ILE A 299 6.65 20.25 -13.59
C ILE A 299 7.92 19.54 -13.11
N VAL A 300 8.27 19.72 -11.85
CA VAL A 300 9.41 19.07 -11.19
C VAL A 300 8.86 17.96 -10.31
N VAL A 301 9.39 16.75 -10.46
CA VAL A 301 9.06 15.59 -9.65
C VAL A 301 10.35 15.07 -9.03
N ASP A 302 10.45 15.11 -7.71
CA ASP A 302 11.57 14.58 -6.96
C ASP A 302 11.27 13.13 -6.58
N THR A 303 12.06 12.21 -7.12
CA THR A 303 11.91 10.77 -6.91
C THR A 303 13.27 10.07 -6.96
N HIS A 304 13.32 8.80 -6.55
CA HIS A 304 14.46 7.96 -6.85
C HIS A 304 14.24 7.24 -8.18
N ARG A 305 15.33 7.00 -8.90
CA ARG A 305 15.33 6.34 -10.19
C ARG A 305 16.14 5.04 -10.09
N MET A 306 15.55 3.94 -10.52
CA MET A 306 16.21 2.64 -10.64
C MET A 306 16.17 2.18 -12.09
N ASP A 307 17.24 1.57 -12.57
CA ASP A 307 17.27 0.99 -13.91
C ASP A 307 16.49 -0.34 -13.98
N ASP A 308 16.37 -1.03 -12.84
CA ASP A 308 15.65 -2.29 -12.69
C ASP A 308 15.00 -2.36 -11.27
N PRO A 309 13.67 -2.62 -11.17
CA PRO A 309 12.95 -2.70 -9.90
C PRO A 309 13.40 -3.83 -8.97
N PHE A 310 14.04 -4.86 -9.52
CA PHE A 310 14.43 -6.08 -8.82
C PHE A 310 15.89 -6.08 -8.37
N THR A 311 16.69 -5.13 -8.88
CA THR A 311 18.04 -4.91 -8.36
C THR A 311 17.95 -4.19 -7.03
N ALA A 312 17.83 -4.94 -5.94
CA ALA A 312 18.23 -4.45 -4.64
C ALA A 312 19.69 -4.02 -4.77
N SER A 313 20.01 -2.72 -4.60
CA SER A 313 21.39 -2.32 -4.39
C SER A 313 21.90 -3.10 -3.18
N PRO A 314 22.88 -4.01 -3.33
CA PRO A 314 23.44 -4.70 -2.19
C PRO A 314 24.29 -3.68 -1.44
N GLY A 315 23.70 -3.07 -0.41
CA GLY A 315 24.41 -2.26 0.58
C GLY A 315 25.05 -0.97 0.08
N THR A 316 24.50 0.15 0.54
CA THR A 316 25.33 1.28 0.99
C THR A 316 25.04 1.53 2.45
#